data_AF-A0A520EYS0-F1
#
_entry.id   AF-A0A520EYS0-F1
#
_cell.length_a   1.000
_cell.length_b   1.000
_cell.length_c   1.000
_cell.angle_alpha   90.00
_cell.angle_beta   90.00
_cell.angle_gamma   90.00
#
_symmetry.space_group_name_H-M   'P 1'
#
loop_
_entity.id
_entity.type
_entity.pdbx_description
1 polymer ?
#
loop_
_entity_poly.entity_id
_entity_poly.type
_entity_poly.pdbx_seq_one_letter_code
_entity_poly.pdbx_strand_id
1 'polypeptide(L)'
;ALPDDMHPAGALLAEQPVTAAVLPVGAADTSAVIRYSTLRTATEAGESTGSVFLPQGAPPAGGWPVVSYAHGNVGIDDECAPSVTGSSDVEREFMQHWLAAGYAVAATDYAGIGTDGVNAYTDGPAAGANAVDIVRAAHQLYGDQLSDRWIVTGLSQGGHASYFAAHQATTRTPELDFRGAIAVAAPTHLDQLFPLAGPNFPSVPNFPSVPVAGIAHYVLYTLAGLDDGRPEHGIRQYLTPTGIGLMEKAKATCSNDLNEYLSAHPVTVAELFTTPLDSPDLRGVLDQMQHVPTDGFDRPIRVVHSLADTKVPIPLTWAQLTEMRSGGVDVEFQQLSGTDHAHTLTASMPESLDFAARVLH
;
A
#
# COMPACT_ATOMS: atom_id res chain seq x y z
N ALA A 1 17.20 21.93 1.01
CA ALA A 1 16.91 22.20 -0.41
C ALA A 1 17.00 20.87 -1.11
N LEU A 2 15.94 20.44 -1.78
CA LEU A 2 16.00 19.25 -2.63
C LEU A 2 16.94 19.56 -3.81
N PRO A 3 17.72 18.60 -4.33
CA PRO A 3 18.57 18.80 -5.50
C PRO A 3 17.80 19.46 -6.67
N ASP A 4 18.49 20.31 -7.44
CA ASP A 4 17.92 21.15 -8.52
C ASP A 4 17.20 20.38 -9.66
N ASP A 5 17.31 19.06 -9.70
CA ASP A 5 16.69 18.19 -10.72
C ASP A 5 15.41 17.47 -10.25
N MET A 6 14.90 17.77 -9.05
CA MET A 6 13.71 17.12 -8.53
C MET A 6 12.41 17.84 -8.93
N HIS A 7 11.57 17.15 -9.69
CA HIS A 7 10.19 17.57 -9.93
C HIS A 7 9.43 17.75 -8.60
N PRO A 8 8.52 18.74 -8.50
CA PRO A 8 7.64 18.86 -7.34
C PRO A 8 6.87 17.56 -7.10
N ALA A 9 6.73 17.12 -5.85
CA ALA A 9 5.97 15.91 -5.52
C ALA A 9 4.59 15.91 -6.23
N GLY A 10 4.24 14.80 -6.88
CA GLY A 10 3.03 14.64 -7.68
C GLY A 10 3.02 15.41 -9.01
N ALA A 11 4.17 15.85 -9.53
CA ALA A 11 4.24 16.32 -10.92
C ALA A 11 3.94 15.17 -11.89
N LEU A 12 3.05 15.41 -12.84
CA LEU A 12 2.77 14.51 -13.96
C LEU A 12 3.97 14.54 -14.93
N LEU A 13 4.57 13.38 -15.19
CA LEU A 13 5.78 13.24 -16.00
C LEU A 13 5.49 12.62 -17.37
N ALA A 14 4.53 11.71 -17.43
CA ALA A 14 4.06 11.10 -18.67
C ALA A 14 2.65 10.55 -18.50
N GLU A 15 1.95 10.37 -19.62
CA GLU A 15 0.65 9.71 -19.70
C GLU A 15 0.61 8.77 -20.91
N GLN A 16 -0.19 7.73 -20.82
CA GLN A 16 -0.52 6.84 -21.92
C GLN A 16 -1.93 6.26 -21.76
N PRO A 17 -2.60 5.85 -22.86
CA PRO A 17 -3.90 5.21 -22.77
C PRO A 17 -3.85 3.91 -21.94
N VAL A 18 -4.92 3.64 -21.19
CA VAL A 18 -5.10 2.38 -20.46
C VAL A 18 -5.35 1.24 -21.45
N THR A 19 -4.71 0.09 -21.25
CA THR A 19 -4.97 -1.11 -22.06
C THR A 19 -6.26 -1.82 -21.62
N ALA A 20 -6.85 -2.65 -22.48
CA ALA A 20 -8.03 -3.44 -22.11
C ALA A 20 -7.80 -4.38 -20.91
N ALA A 21 -6.56 -4.83 -20.68
CA ALA A 21 -6.21 -5.65 -19.53
C ALA A 21 -6.27 -4.86 -18.22
N VAL A 22 -6.00 -3.55 -18.26
CA VAL A 22 -5.96 -2.68 -17.08
C VAL A 22 -7.31 -2.00 -16.83
N LEU A 23 -8.06 -1.65 -17.89
CA LEU A 23 -9.30 -0.88 -17.79
C LEU A 23 -10.43 -1.66 -17.06
N PRO A 24 -10.92 -1.17 -15.89
CA PRO A 24 -12.06 -1.78 -15.22
C PRO A 24 -13.39 -1.45 -15.92
N VAL A 25 -14.40 -2.29 -15.76
CA VAL A 25 -15.76 -2.01 -16.24
C VAL A 25 -16.30 -0.73 -15.59
N GLY A 26 -16.95 0.13 -16.36
CA GLY A 26 -17.49 1.40 -15.86
C GLY A 26 -16.48 2.55 -15.87
N ALA A 27 -15.21 2.30 -16.22
CA ALA A 27 -14.28 3.36 -16.57
C ALA A 27 -14.54 3.89 -18.00
N ALA A 28 -14.27 5.16 -18.22
CA ALA A 28 -14.29 5.82 -19.52
C ALA A 28 -13.00 5.50 -20.31
N ASP A 29 -13.11 5.48 -21.63
CA ASP A 29 -11.99 5.25 -22.56
C ASP A 29 -10.90 6.33 -22.48
N THR A 30 -11.22 7.48 -21.89
CA THR A 30 -10.29 8.58 -21.63
C THR A 30 -9.40 8.36 -20.40
N SER A 31 -9.60 7.28 -19.64
CA SER A 31 -8.74 6.90 -18.52
C SER A 31 -7.29 6.70 -18.98
N ALA A 32 -6.33 7.02 -18.11
CA ALA A 32 -4.90 7.00 -18.44
C ALA A 32 -4.06 6.21 -17.43
N VAL A 33 -2.98 5.62 -17.91
CA VAL A 33 -1.83 5.26 -17.07
C VAL A 33 -0.90 6.49 -17.04
N ILE A 34 -0.46 6.88 -15.86
CA ILE A 34 0.40 8.04 -15.65
C ILE A 34 1.70 7.63 -14.95
N ARG A 35 2.76 8.37 -15.23
CA ARG A 35 4.01 8.37 -14.44
C ARG A 35 4.14 9.71 -13.75
N TYR A 36 4.46 9.70 -12.47
CA TYR A 36 4.48 10.90 -11.64
C TYR A 36 5.64 10.85 -10.63
N SER A 37 6.11 12.04 -10.23
CA SER A 37 7.17 12.17 -9.22
C SER A 37 6.63 11.99 -7.80
N THR A 38 7.38 11.34 -6.91
CA THR A 38 6.96 11.04 -5.55
C THR A 38 8.17 10.64 -4.67
N LEU A 39 7.96 9.89 -3.58
CA LEU A 39 9.00 9.30 -2.76
C LEU A 39 9.28 7.85 -3.16
N ARG A 40 10.57 7.50 -3.24
CA ARG A 40 11.05 6.12 -3.37
C ARG A 40 11.23 5.46 -2.01
N THR A 41 11.70 6.24 -1.05
CA THR A 41 11.83 5.88 0.38
C THR A 41 11.39 7.09 1.22
N ALA A 42 11.25 6.92 2.54
CA ALA A 42 10.95 8.04 3.44
C ALA A 42 11.86 9.28 3.29
N THR A 43 13.08 9.10 2.76
CA THR A 43 14.10 10.16 2.65
C THR A 43 14.54 10.48 1.23
N GLU A 44 14.09 9.71 0.24
CA GLU A 44 14.55 9.80 -1.14
C GLU A 44 13.38 9.94 -2.10
N ALA A 45 13.50 10.86 -3.06
CA ALA A 45 12.52 10.98 -4.12
C ALA A 45 12.72 9.93 -5.20
N GLY A 46 11.64 9.69 -5.93
CA GLY A 46 11.64 8.84 -7.10
C GLY A 46 10.41 9.11 -7.93
N GLU A 47 10.04 8.11 -8.72
CA GLU A 47 8.85 8.15 -9.56
C GLU A 47 8.02 6.91 -9.27
N SER A 48 6.72 7.00 -9.54
CA SER A 48 5.82 5.86 -9.56
C SER A 48 4.97 5.95 -10.81
N THR A 49 4.50 4.81 -11.28
CA THR A 49 3.38 4.73 -12.21
C THR A 49 2.07 4.50 -11.47
N GLY A 50 0.97 4.62 -12.19
CA GLY A 50 -0.37 4.31 -11.69
C GLY A 50 -1.43 4.57 -12.75
N SER A 51 -2.66 4.18 -12.46
CA SER A 51 -3.80 4.37 -13.37
C SER A 51 -4.80 5.36 -12.79
N VAL A 52 -5.33 6.24 -13.63
CA VAL A 52 -6.43 7.15 -13.28
C VAL A 52 -7.65 6.73 -14.08
N PHE A 53 -8.64 6.19 -13.37
CA PHE A 53 -9.90 5.73 -13.93
C PHE A 53 -10.99 6.75 -13.68
N LEU A 54 -11.62 7.15 -14.79
CA LEU A 54 -12.71 8.11 -14.84
C LEU A 54 -14.03 7.34 -14.98
N PRO A 55 -15.09 7.61 -14.18
CA PRO A 55 -16.43 7.07 -14.45
C PRO A 55 -16.90 7.32 -15.89
N GLN A 56 -17.89 6.57 -16.36
CA GLN A 56 -18.55 6.89 -17.62
C GLN A 56 -19.51 8.07 -17.45
N GLY A 57 -19.60 8.94 -18.47
CA GLY A 57 -20.54 10.06 -18.51
C GLY A 57 -19.89 11.41 -18.26
N ALA A 58 -20.70 12.39 -17.85
CA ALA A 58 -20.24 13.74 -17.54
C ALA A 58 -19.96 13.90 -16.04
N PRO A 59 -18.91 14.65 -15.64
CA PRO A 59 -18.69 14.96 -14.23
C PRO A 59 -19.85 15.78 -13.65
N PRO A 60 -20.18 15.60 -12.36
CA PRO A 60 -21.13 16.45 -11.67
C PRO A 60 -20.57 17.87 -11.53
N ALA A 61 -21.40 18.80 -11.05
CA ALA A 61 -20.93 20.14 -10.72
C ALA A 61 -19.81 20.06 -9.66
N GLY A 62 -18.64 20.61 -10.00
CA GLY A 62 -17.45 20.55 -9.14
C GLY A 62 -16.55 19.33 -9.35
N GLY A 63 -16.80 18.50 -10.37
CA GLY A 63 -15.96 17.37 -10.73
C GLY A 63 -16.26 16.09 -9.95
N TRP A 64 -15.74 14.95 -10.40
CA TRP A 64 -15.84 13.70 -9.65
C TRP A 64 -14.96 13.75 -8.41
N PRO A 65 -15.49 13.44 -7.22
CA PRO A 65 -14.65 13.19 -6.05
C PRO A 65 -13.67 12.04 -6.33
N VAL A 66 -12.46 12.15 -5.78
CA VAL A 66 -11.38 11.21 -6.06
C VAL A 66 -11.19 10.21 -4.92
N VAL A 67 -11.06 8.94 -5.28
CA VAL A 67 -10.60 7.87 -4.40
C VAL A 67 -9.18 7.53 -4.83
N SER A 68 -8.20 7.86 -3.99
CA SER A 68 -6.87 7.29 -4.13
C SER A 68 -6.91 5.83 -3.68
N TYR A 69 -6.46 4.93 -4.57
CA TYR A 69 -6.44 3.50 -4.31
C TYR A 69 -5.01 2.99 -4.19
N ALA A 70 -4.71 2.35 -3.06
CA ALA A 70 -3.45 1.70 -2.76
C ALA A 70 -3.65 0.18 -2.79
N HIS A 71 -2.99 -0.52 -3.72
CA HIS A 71 -3.20 -1.96 -3.91
C HIS A 71 -2.53 -2.82 -2.82
N GLY A 72 -2.98 -4.07 -2.70
CA GLY A 72 -2.36 -5.08 -1.84
C GLY A 72 -1.04 -5.63 -2.37
N ASN A 73 -0.53 -6.72 -1.80
CA ASN A 73 0.77 -7.26 -2.21
C ASN A 73 0.72 -7.94 -3.60
N VAL A 74 1.30 -7.28 -4.61
CA VAL A 74 1.44 -7.82 -5.99
C VAL A 74 2.83 -8.39 -6.27
N GLY A 75 3.82 -8.09 -5.43
CA GLY A 75 5.23 -8.31 -5.69
C GLY A 75 5.98 -6.98 -5.76
N ILE A 76 7.26 -7.03 -6.09
CA ILE A 76 8.14 -5.85 -6.19
C ILE A 76 8.92 -5.80 -7.51
N ASP A 77 8.60 -6.69 -8.44
CA ASP A 77 9.16 -6.67 -9.79
C ASP A 77 8.33 -5.74 -10.68
N ASP A 78 8.96 -5.14 -11.68
CA ASP A 78 8.31 -4.17 -12.57
C ASP A 78 7.14 -4.77 -13.35
N GLU A 79 7.19 -6.05 -13.70
CA GLU A 79 6.09 -6.75 -14.38
C GLU A 79 4.88 -6.94 -13.47
N CYS A 80 5.01 -6.73 -12.16
CA CYS A 80 3.91 -6.85 -11.21
C CYS A 80 3.06 -5.59 -11.08
N ALA A 81 3.47 -4.47 -11.68
CA ALA A 81 2.75 -3.20 -11.61
C ALA A 81 1.30 -3.35 -12.11
N PRO A 82 0.28 -3.01 -11.31
CA PRO A 82 -1.12 -3.06 -11.75
C PRO A 82 -1.43 -2.18 -12.96
N SER A 83 -0.68 -1.09 -13.19
CA SER A 83 -0.82 -0.30 -14.43
C SER A 83 -0.29 -1.01 -15.69
N VAL A 84 0.46 -2.10 -15.55
CA VAL A 84 0.96 -2.94 -16.65
C VAL A 84 0.07 -4.16 -16.86
N THR A 85 -0.19 -4.92 -15.80
CA THR A 85 -0.87 -6.22 -15.86
C THR A 85 -2.36 -6.17 -15.51
N GLY A 86 -2.80 -5.08 -14.87
CA GLY A 86 -4.13 -4.94 -14.30
C GLY A 86 -4.21 -5.45 -12.86
N SER A 87 -5.15 -4.91 -12.10
CA SER A 87 -5.41 -5.37 -10.72
C SER A 87 -6.02 -6.77 -10.68
N SER A 88 -5.87 -7.45 -9.53
CA SER A 88 -6.58 -8.70 -9.24
C SER A 88 -8.09 -8.54 -9.35
N ASP A 89 -8.82 -9.63 -9.57
CA ASP A 89 -10.28 -9.57 -9.76
C ASP A 89 -11.01 -8.88 -8.61
N VAL A 90 -10.62 -9.15 -7.36
CA VAL A 90 -11.23 -8.56 -6.15
C VAL A 90 -10.96 -7.06 -6.06
N GLU A 91 -9.73 -6.63 -6.32
CA GLU A 91 -9.37 -5.21 -6.29
C GLU A 91 -9.96 -4.44 -7.47
N ARG A 92 -10.01 -5.08 -8.65
CA ARG A 92 -10.69 -4.54 -9.83
C ARG A 92 -12.18 -4.36 -9.55
N GLU A 93 -12.85 -5.37 -9.01
CA GLU A 93 -14.26 -5.29 -8.62
C GLU A 93 -14.48 -4.16 -7.61
N PHE A 94 -13.60 -4.01 -6.62
CA PHE A 94 -13.66 -2.91 -5.66
C PHE A 94 -13.59 -1.54 -6.32
N MET A 95 -12.66 -1.31 -7.26
CA MET A 95 -12.59 -0.06 -8.02
C MET A 95 -13.82 0.17 -8.90
N GLN A 96 -14.39 -0.89 -9.48
CA GLN A 96 -15.64 -0.79 -10.26
C GLN A 96 -16.81 -0.27 -9.43
N HIS A 97 -16.90 -0.65 -8.14
CA HIS A 97 -17.92 -0.12 -7.25
C HIS A 97 -17.77 1.39 -7.00
N TRP A 98 -16.55 1.90 -6.86
CA TRP A 98 -16.29 3.34 -6.76
C TRP A 98 -16.66 4.09 -8.04
N LEU A 99 -16.27 3.56 -9.20
CA LEU A 99 -16.61 4.13 -10.50
C LEU A 99 -18.13 4.18 -10.72
N ALA A 100 -18.83 3.09 -10.40
CA ALA A 100 -20.28 3.01 -10.51
C ALA A 100 -21.00 3.97 -9.56
N ALA A 101 -20.38 4.32 -8.42
CA ALA A 101 -20.89 5.29 -7.48
C ALA A 101 -20.50 6.76 -7.81
N GLY A 102 -19.82 6.99 -8.94
CA GLY A 102 -19.50 8.34 -9.44
C GLY A 102 -18.21 8.94 -8.86
N TYR A 103 -17.28 8.10 -8.40
CA TYR A 103 -15.96 8.51 -7.92
C TYR A 103 -14.89 8.20 -8.97
N ALA A 104 -14.01 9.15 -9.25
CA ALA A 104 -12.78 8.87 -9.99
C ALA A 104 -11.82 8.07 -9.10
N VAL A 105 -11.05 7.16 -9.69
CA VAL A 105 -10.10 6.33 -8.95
C VAL A 105 -8.68 6.60 -9.44
N ALA A 106 -7.79 7.03 -8.55
CA ALA A 106 -6.36 7.18 -8.82
C ALA A 106 -5.60 6.06 -8.11
N ALA A 107 -5.22 5.01 -8.85
CA ALA A 107 -4.61 3.80 -8.33
C ALA A 107 -3.09 3.79 -8.55
N THR A 108 -2.30 3.84 -7.48
CA THR A 108 -0.82 3.88 -7.54
C THR A 108 -0.21 2.48 -7.63
N ASP A 109 0.91 2.33 -8.36
CA ASP A 109 1.72 1.10 -8.36
C ASP A 109 2.79 1.06 -7.24
N TYR A 110 3.11 2.22 -6.66
CA TYR A 110 4.25 2.48 -5.77
C TYR A 110 5.59 2.60 -6.51
N ALA A 111 6.46 3.46 -5.99
CA ALA A 111 7.80 3.64 -6.52
C ALA A 111 8.63 2.34 -6.41
N GLY A 112 9.42 2.04 -7.43
CA GLY A 112 10.18 0.80 -7.55
C GLY A 112 9.32 -0.43 -7.92
N ILE A 113 8.07 -0.21 -8.35
CA ILE A 113 7.26 -1.18 -9.09
C ILE A 113 6.89 -0.52 -10.43
N GLY A 114 7.47 -0.99 -11.52
CA GLY A 114 7.30 -0.40 -12.86
C GLY A 114 8.17 0.84 -13.10
N THR A 115 9.12 1.11 -12.20
CA THR A 115 9.99 2.30 -12.19
C THR A 115 11.36 1.95 -11.59
N ASP A 116 12.37 2.76 -11.89
CA ASP A 116 13.75 2.48 -11.47
C ASP A 116 13.92 2.22 -9.95
N GLY A 117 14.69 1.18 -9.63
CA GLY A 117 15.02 0.77 -8.27
C GLY A 117 14.17 -0.42 -7.79
N VAL A 118 14.29 -0.76 -6.50
CA VAL A 118 13.46 -1.79 -5.87
C VAL A 118 12.44 -1.14 -4.94
N ASN A 119 11.19 -1.57 -4.99
CA ASN A 119 10.16 -1.09 -4.09
C ASN A 119 10.59 -1.20 -2.62
N ALA A 120 10.48 -0.10 -1.90
CA ALA A 120 10.69 -0.03 -0.46
C ALA A 120 9.49 -0.65 0.27
N TYR A 121 9.34 -1.96 0.14
CA TYR A 121 8.18 -2.69 0.65
C TYR A 121 7.96 -2.40 2.14
N THR A 122 6.73 -2.00 2.50
CA THR A 122 6.32 -1.56 3.85
C THR A 122 7.03 -0.31 4.40
N ASP A 123 7.72 0.48 3.56
CA ASP A 123 8.07 1.87 3.86
C ASP A 123 6.80 2.72 3.77
N GLY A 124 6.12 2.84 4.91
CA GLY A 124 4.86 3.55 5.05
C GLY A 124 4.91 4.99 4.58
N PRO A 125 5.89 5.82 5.01
CA PRO A 125 6.01 7.19 4.52
C PRO A 125 6.08 7.29 2.99
N ALA A 126 6.88 6.42 2.33
CA ALA A 126 6.97 6.37 0.88
C ALA A 126 5.67 5.91 0.23
N ALA A 127 5.10 4.77 0.65
CA ALA A 127 3.87 4.23 0.07
C ALA A 127 2.67 5.18 0.24
N GLY A 128 2.56 5.83 1.40
CA GLY A 128 1.56 6.85 1.64
C GLY A 128 1.76 8.10 0.78
N ALA A 129 3.01 8.48 0.50
CA ALA A 129 3.32 9.61 -0.36
C ALA A 129 2.94 9.32 -1.81
N ASN A 130 3.17 8.09 -2.29
CA ASN A 130 2.76 7.65 -3.62
C ASN A 130 1.23 7.73 -3.78
N ALA A 131 0.49 7.21 -2.79
CA ALA A 131 -0.97 7.28 -2.77
C ALA A 131 -1.52 8.72 -2.69
N VAL A 132 -0.80 9.67 -2.11
CA VAL A 132 -1.21 11.08 -2.09
C VAL A 132 -0.86 11.78 -3.42
N ASP A 133 0.37 11.59 -3.89
CA ASP A 133 0.93 12.30 -5.04
C ASP A 133 0.25 11.93 -6.35
N ILE A 134 -0.25 10.70 -6.49
CA ILE A 134 -1.01 10.29 -7.67
C ILE A 134 -2.30 11.12 -7.84
N VAL A 135 -2.91 11.59 -6.74
CA VAL A 135 -4.11 12.45 -6.79
C VAL A 135 -3.77 13.81 -7.37
N ARG A 136 -2.63 14.38 -6.97
CA ARG A 136 -2.12 15.64 -7.54
C ARG A 136 -1.79 15.47 -9.02
N ALA A 137 -1.15 14.37 -9.40
CA ALA A 137 -0.83 14.09 -10.80
C ALA A 137 -2.11 13.90 -11.64
N ALA A 138 -3.13 13.23 -11.09
CA ALA A 138 -4.44 13.10 -11.71
C ALA A 138 -5.12 14.46 -11.94
N HIS A 139 -5.00 15.40 -11.01
CA HIS A 139 -5.53 16.76 -11.17
C HIS A 139 -4.80 17.58 -12.24
N GLN A 140 -3.51 17.32 -12.49
CA GLN A 140 -2.79 17.97 -13.59
C GLN A 140 -3.31 17.51 -14.96
N LEU A 141 -3.80 16.27 -15.05
CA LEU A 141 -4.37 15.71 -16.27
C LEU A 141 -5.86 16.04 -16.43
N TYR A 142 -6.65 15.91 -15.37
CA TYR A 142 -8.12 15.96 -15.41
C TYR A 142 -8.72 17.02 -14.47
N GLY A 143 -8.00 18.08 -14.13
CA GLY A 143 -8.43 19.06 -13.12
C GLY A 143 -9.75 19.78 -13.42
N ASP A 144 -10.23 19.78 -14.67
CA ASP A 144 -11.55 20.29 -15.05
C ASP A 144 -12.69 19.28 -14.82
N GLN A 145 -12.36 18.01 -14.59
CA GLN A 145 -13.27 16.90 -14.39
C GLN A 145 -13.22 16.33 -12.97
N LEU A 146 -12.18 16.60 -12.19
CA LEU A 146 -12.01 16.11 -10.82
C LEU A 146 -12.38 17.17 -9.80
N SER A 147 -12.94 16.72 -8.67
CA SER A 147 -13.14 17.55 -7.50
C SER A 147 -11.87 17.56 -6.66
N ASP A 148 -11.58 18.71 -6.05
CA ASP A 148 -10.50 18.83 -5.08
C ASP A 148 -10.71 17.92 -3.84
N ARG A 149 -11.93 17.41 -3.63
CA ARG A 149 -12.26 16.54 -2.50
C ARG A 149 -11.89 15.09 -2.76
N TRP A 150 -11.14 14.50 -1.85
CA TRP A 150 -10.66 13.13 -2.04
C TRP A 150 -10.48 12.35 -0.73
N ILE A 151 -10.51 11.02 -0.84
CA ILE A 151 -10.16 10.07 0.23
C ILE A 151 -9.10 9.08 -0.26
N VAL A 152 -8.48 8.36 0.66
CA VAL A 152 -7.57 7.23 0.34
C VAL A 152 -8.13 5.92 0.89
N THR A 153 -7.95 4.83 0.15
CA THR A 153 -8.31 3.49 0.61
C THR A 153 -7.39 2.43 0.02
N GLY A 154 -7.26 1.29 0.69
CA GLY A 154 -6.45 0.19 0.22
C GLY A 154 -6.57 -1.07 1.08
N LEU A 155 -6.09 -2.18 0.50
CA LEU A 155 -6.13 -3.52 1.11
C LEU A 155 -4.73 -3.94 1.58
N SER A 156 -4.61 -4.55 2.75
CA SER A 156 -3.38 -5.20 3.20
C SER A 156 -2.21 -4.20 3.20
N GLN A 157 -1.17 -4.40 2.38
CA GLN A 157 -0.12 -3.40 2.13
C GLN A 157 -0.70 -2.00 1.83
N GLY A 158 -1.70 -1.90 0.96
CA GLY A 158 -2.38 -0.65 0.66
C GLY A 158 -3.21 -0.10 1.81
N GLY A 159 -3.69 -0.98 2.71
CA GLY A 159 -4.31 -0.58 3.96
C GLY A 159 -3.29 0.05 4.92
N HIS A 160 -2.08 -0.51 5.00
CA HIS A 160 -0.95 0.10 5.72
C HIS A 160 -0.59 1.46 5.10
N ALA A 161 -0.41 1.52 3.78
CA ALA A 161 -0.17 2.77 3.05
C ALA A 161 -1.26 3.84 3.30
N SER A 162 -2.52 3.42 3.44
CA SER A 162 -3.65 4.32 3.70
C SER A 162 -3.53 5.06 5.05
N TYR A 163 -2.95 4.44 6.09
CA TYR A 163 -2.66 5.15 7.34
C TYR A 163 -1.61 6.25 7.12
N PHE A 164 -0.50 5.94 6.44
CA PHE A 164 0.54 6.93 6.20
C PHE A 164 0.10 8.04 5.25
N ALA A 165 -0.68 7.70 4.22
CA ALA A 165 -1.32 8.67 3.34
C ALA A 165 -2.19 9.63 4.16
N ALA A 166 -3.07 9.10 5.02
CA ALA A 166 -3.95 9.92 5.85
C ALA A 166 -3.19 10.85 6.81
N HIS A 167 -2.08 10.38 7.37
CA HIS A 167 -1.27 11.17 8.31
C HIS A 167 -0.55 12.34 7.62
N GLN A 168 -0.19 12.23 6.34
CA GLN A 168 0.58 13.26 5.63
C GLN A 168 -0.23 14.05 4.59
N ALA A 169 -1.42 13.58 4.20
CA ALA A 169 -2.21 14.09 3.07
C ALA A 169 -2.37 15.60 3.07
N THR A 170 -2.98 16.18 4.11
CA THR A 170 -3.26 17.63 4.16
C THR A 170 -2.00 18.48 4.04
N THR A 171 -0.91 18.06 4.68
CA THR A 171 0.38 18.80 4.60
C THR A 171 1.08 18.62 3.27
N ARG A 172 0.91 17.45 2.64
CA ARG A 172 1.57 17.09 1.39
C ARG A 172 0.85 17.67 0.18
N THR A 173 -0.48 17.77 0.21
CA THR A 173 -1.36 18.36 -0.81
C THR A 173 -2.28 19.46 -0.25
N PRO A 174 -1.72 20.57 0.27
CA PRO A 174 -2.52 21.64 0.88
C PRO A 174 -3.46 22.37 -0.10
N GLU A 175 -3.24 22.20 -1.40
CA GLU A 175 -4.10 22.70 -2.47
C GLU A 175 -5.31 21.80 -2.76
N LEU A 176 -5.32 20.57 -2.24
CA LEU A 176 -6.42 19.62 -2.37
C LEU A 176 -7.13 19.43 -1.02
N ASP A 177 -8.39 19.00 -1.05
CA ASP A 177 -9.24 18.87 0.13
C ASP A 177 -9.34 17.40 0.55
N PHE A 178 -8.33 16.92 1.29
CA PHE A 178 -8.34 15.58 1.87
C PHE A 178 -9.44 15.43 2.92
N ARG A 179 -10.26 14.37 2.82
CA ARG A 179 -11.46 14.18 3.65
C ARG A 179 -11.46 12.97 4.55
N GLY A 180 -10.53 12.03 4.38
CA GLY A 180 -10.42 10.87 5.26
C GLY A 180 -9.84 9.65 4.57
N ALA A 181 -9.73 8.55 5.32
CA ALA A 181 -9.16 7.31 4.83
C ALA A 181 -9.97 6.08 5.22
N ILE A 182 -9.82 5.01 4.44
CA ILE A 182 -10.38 3.70 4.72
C ILE A 182 -9.24 2.67 4.65
N ALA A 183 -8.77 2.18 5.80
CA ALA A 183 -7.75 1.16 5.88
C ALA A 183 -8.39 -0.24 6.00
N VAL A 184 -8.19 -1.10 5.01
CA VAL A 184 -8.77 -2.45 4.97
C VAL A 184 -7.71 -3.52 5.20
N ALA A 185 -7.92 -4.37 6.21
CA ALA A 185 -7.05 -5.49 6.58
C ALA A 185 -5.57 -5.09 6.67
N ALA A 186 -5.30 -3.88 7.17
CA ALA A 186 -3.98 -3.27 7.20
C ALA A 186 -3.08 -3.96 8.24
N PRO A 187 -1.87 -4.43 7.88
CA PRO A 187 -0.88 -4.82 8.86
C PRO A 187 -0.41 -3.59 9.63
N THR A 188 -0.27 -3.70 10.94
CA THR A 188 0.25 -2.67 11.84
C THR A 188 1.30 -3.30 12.76
N HIS A 189 2.06 -2.51 13.50
CA HIS A 189 3.09 -3.00 14.44
C HIS A 189 4.17 -3.87 13.77
N LEU A 190 4.37 -3.72 12.45
CA LEU A 190 5.39 -4.47 11.71
C LEU A 190 6.79 -4.12 12.23
N ASP A 191 7.01 -2.88 12.65
CA ASP A 191 8.20 -2.37 13.35
C ASP A 191 8.55 -3.18 14.60
N GLN A 192 7.57 -3.81 15.24
CA GLN A 192 7.78 -4.66 16.43
C GLN A 192 7.95 -6.14 16.08
N LEU A 193 7.36 -6.59 14.97
CA LEU A 193 7.40 -7.99 14.53
C LEU A 193 8.65 -8.32 13.73
N PHE A 194 9.08 -7.43 12.83
CA PHE A 194 10.26 -7.63 11.99
C PHE A 194 11.56 -7.82 12.78
N PRO A 195 11.82 -7.08 13.87
CA PRO A 195 13.00 -7.31 14.70
C PRO A 195 13.05 -8.68 15.37
N LEU A 196 11.93 -9.43 15.39
CA LEU A 196 11.93 -10.81 15.89
C LEU A 196 12.53 -11.79 14.87
N ALA A 197 12.59 -11.42 13.58
CA ALA A 197 13.16 -12.25 12.53
C ALA A 197 14.65 -12.53 12.76
N GLY A 198 15.04 -13.79 12.63
CA GLY A 198 16.38 -14.25 12.94
C GLY A 198 16.46 -15.78 13.02
N PRO A 199 17.66 -16.36 13.24
CA PRO A 199 17.86 -17.80 13.31
C PRO A 199 17.10 -18.47 14.47
N ASN A 200 16.68 -17.70 15.47
CA ASN A 200 15.89 -18.18 16.61
C ASN A 200 14.38 -17.92 16.47
N PHE A 201 13.94 -17.45 15.29
CA PHE A 201 12.52 -17.19 15.06
C PHE A 201 11.73 -18.50 15.26
N PRO A 202 10.68 -18.50 16.09
CA PRO A 202 10.05 -19.73 16.52
C PRO A 202 9.40 -20.43 15.33
N SER A 203 9.90 -21.62 15.00
CA SER A 203 9.22 -22.55 14.10
C SER A 203 7.96 -23.05 14.81
N VAL A 204 6.80 -22.47 14.51
CA VAL A 204 5.51 -22.88 15.09
C VAL A 204 4.75 -23.78 14.11
N PRO A 205 4.94 -25.12 14.16
CA PRO A 205 4.01 -26.02 13.49
C PRO A 205 2.64 -25.88 14.15
N ASN A 206 1.65 -25.43 13.38
CA ASN A 206 0.24 -25.29 13.78
C ASN A 206 -0.10 -24.18 14.79
N PHE A 207 0.43 -22.95 14.63
CA PHE A 207 -0.23 -21.80 15.28
C PHE A 207 -1.58 -21.56 14.59
N PRO A 208 -2.73 -21.67 15.29
CA PRO A 208 -4.03 -21.86 14.65
C PRO A 208 -4.69 -20.56 14.14
N SER A 209 -3.90 -19.55 13.74
CA SER A 209 -4.46 -18.30 13.18
C SER A 209 -3.59 -17.56 12.16
N VAL A 210 -2.30 -17.90 12.01
CA VAL A 210 -1.47 -17.43 10.89
C VAL A 210 -0.47 -18.54 10.53
N PRO A 211 -0.47 -19.09 9.30
CA PRO A 211 0.61 -19.96 8.86
C PRO A 211 1.88 -19.12 8.78
N VAL A 212 2.76 -19.25 9.76
CA VAL A 212 4.07 -18.57 9.78
C VAL A 212 4.94 -18.95 8.57
N ALA A 213 4.63 -20.07 7.91
CA ALA A 213 5.20 -20.45 6.61
C ALA A 213 4.81 -19.50 5.45
N GLY A 214 3.72 -18.73 5.58
CA GLY A 214 3.25 -17.76 4.59
C GLY A 214 3.72 -16.33 4.81
N ILE A 215 4.63 -16.07 5.77
CA ILE A 215 5.17 -14.72 6.05
C ILE A 215 6.50 -14.49 5.30
N ALA A 216 7.18 -15.57 4.88
CA ALA A 216 8.50 -15.50 4.28
C ALA A 216 8.56 -14.52 3.09
N HIS A 217 7.56 -14.49 2.21
CA HIS A 217 7.54 -13.54 1.10
C HIS A 217 7.54 -12.06 1.54
N TYR A 218 6.78 -11.69 2.58
CA TYR A 218 6.76 -10.31 3.11
C TYR A 218 8.11 -9.93 3.69
N VAL A 219 8.76 -10.88 4.36
CA VAL A 219 10.12 -10.72 4.87
C VAL A 219 11.10 -10.48 3.72
N LEU A 220 11.04 -11.32 2.67
CA LEU A 220 11.92 -11.21 1.52
C LEU A 220 11.74 -9.87 0.77
N TYR A 221 10.51 -9.40 0.58
CA TYR A 221 10.25 -8.10 -0.04
C TYR A 221 10.79 -6.93 0.79
N THR A 222 10.59 -6.97 2.11
CA THR A 222 11.12 -5.93 3.02
C THR A 222 12.65 -5.92 3.00
N LEU A 223 13.28 -7.10 3.02
CA LEU A 223 14.74 -7.22 2.91
C LEU A 223 15.27 -6.71 1.57
N ALA A 224 14.56 -6.99 0.47
CA ALA A 224 14.93 -6.52 -0.86
C ALA A 224 14.88 -4.99 -0.96
N GLY A 225 13.82 -4.37 -0.44
CA GLY A 225 13.69 -2.91 -0.40
C GLY A 225 14.73 -2.25 0.51
N LEU A 226 15.09 -2.86 1.64
CA LEU A 226 16.17 -2.39 2.51
C LEU A 226 17.56 -2.54 1.85
N ASP A 227 17.83 -3.66 1.17
CA ASP A 227 19.09 -3.94 0.47
C ASP A 227 19.38 -2.90 -0.64
N ASP A 228 18.34 -2.46 -1.34
CA ASP A 228 18.43 -1.46 -2.41
C ASP A 228 18.35 -0.01 -1.89
N GLY A 229 17.33 0.29 -1.09
CA GLY A 229 17.02 1.65 -0.65
C GLY A 229 17.88 2.17 0.50
N ARG A 230 18.52 1.28 1.25
CA ARG A 230 19.35 1.61 2.43
C ARG A 230 20.59 0.70 2.55
N PRO A 231 21.46 0.68 1.53
CA PRO A 231 22.60 -0.26 1.47
C PRO A 231 23.60 -0.08 2.63
N GLU A 232 23.60 1.07 3.29
CA GLU A 232 24.42 1.39 4.46
C GLU A 232 24.20 0.43 5.65
N HIS A 233 23.02 -0.19 5.76
CA HIS A 233 22.73 -1.17 6.83
C HIS A 233 23.22 -2.59 6.49
N GLY A 234 23.67 -2.82 5.25
CA GLY A 234 24.33 -4.06 4.84
C GLY A 234 23.48 -5.32 5.04
N ILE A 235 22.20 -5.28 4.65
CA ILE A 235 21.20 -6.34 4.94
C ILE A 235 21.69 -7.77 4.63
N ARG A 236 22.45 -7.94 3.55
CA ARG A 236 23.00 -9.25 3.15
C ARG A 236 23.85 -9.94 4.23
N GLN A 237 24.47 -9.18 5.15
CA GLN A 237 25.29 -9.76 6.22
C GLN A 237 24.46 -10.55 7.26
N TYR A 238 23.17 -10.25 7.37
CA TYR A 238 22.23 -10.92 8.27
C TYR A 238 21.63 -12.19 7.66
N LEU A 239 21.86 -12.44 6.37
CA LEU A 239 21.19 -13.50 5.62
C LEU A 239 22.08 -14.71 5.37
N THR A 240 21.45 -15.88 5.33
CA THR A 240 22.10 -17.10 4.82
C THR A 240 22.20 -17.02 3.29
N PRO A 241 23.00 -17.89 2.63
CA PRO A 241 22.98 -18.02 1.17
C PRO A 241 21.56 -18.30 0.62
N THR A 242 20.75 -19.07 1.35
CA THR A 242 19.34 -19.30 1.03
C THR A 242 18.54 -18.01 1.13
N GLY A 243 18.71 -17.23 2.20
CA GLY A 243 18.06 -15.93 2.38
C GLY A 243 18.38 -14.95 1.25
N ILE A 244 19.65 -14.83 0.87
CA ILE A 244 20.07 -14.00 -0.27
C ILE A 244 19.45 -14.52 -1.57
N GLY A 245 19.53 -15.82 -1.85
CA GLY A 245 18.98 -16.40 -3.08
C GLY A 245 17.46 -16.19 -3.22
N LEU A 246 16.71 -16.34 -2.12
CA LEU A 246 15.27 -16.10 -2.11
C LEU A 246 14.91 -14.62 -2.17
N MET A 247 15.72 -13.73 -1.58
CA MET A 247 15.52 -12.27 -1.68
C MET A 247 15.72 -11.80 -3.12
N GLU A 248 16.78 -12.26 -3.78
CA GLU A 248 17.00 -11.99 -5.21
C GLU A 248 15.90 -12.60 -6.08
N LYS A 249 15.36 -13.77 -5.70
CA LYS A 249 14.19 -14.33 -6.38
C LYS A 249 12.96 -13.45 -6.21
N ALA A 250 12.73 -12.92 -5.02
CA ALA A 250 11.60 -12.05 -4.72
C ALA A 250 11.64 -10.74 -5.54
N LYS A 251 12.84 -10.20 -5.83
CA LYS A 251 13.03 -9.05 -6.73
C LYS A 251 12.62 -9.31 -8.18
N ALA A 252 12.54 -10.58 -8.59
CA ALA A 252 12.34 -10.99 -9.98
C ALA A 252 11.06 -11.84 -10.16
N THR A 253 10.10 -11.76 -9.25
CA THR A 253 8.92 -12.63 -9.27
C THR A 253 7.73 -11.97 -8.55
N CYS A 254 6.56 -11.99 -9.20
CA CYS A 254 5.33 -11.50 -8.59
C CYS A 254 4.84 -12.36 -7.42
N SER A 255 3.98 -11.77 -6.58
CA SER A 255 3.49 -12.34 -5.32
C SER A 255 2.93 -13.76 -5.46
N ASN A 256 2.11 -14.02 -6.48
CA ASN A 256 1.50 -15.33 -6.70
C ASN A 256 2.54 -16.39 -7.03
N ASP A 257 3.45 -16.09 -7.95
CA ASP A 257 4.51 -17.01 -8.38
C ASP A 257 5.53 -17.25 -7.28
N LEU A 258 5.85 -16.24 -6.46
CA LEU A 258 6.72 -16.41 -5.30
C LEU A 258 6.03 -17.28 -4.24
N ASN A 259 4.73 -17.09 -4.00
CA ASN A 259 3.95 -17.92 -3.09
C ASN A 259 3.90 -19.38 -3.54
N GLU A 260 3.67 -19.62 -4.83
CA GLU A 260 3.70 -20.97 -5.42
C GLU A 260 5.09 -21.60 -5.24
N TYR A 261 6.14 -20.85 -5.56
CA TYR A 261 7.51 -21.32 -5.40
C TYR A 261 7.84 -21.71 -3.95
N LEU A 262 7.49 -20.84 -2.98
CA LEU A 262 7.74 -21.10 -1.55
C LEU A 262 6.86 -22.23 -0.99
N SER A 263 5.68 -22.45 -1.57
CA SER A 263 4.84 -23.61 -1.24
C SER A 263 5.46 -24.92 -1.74
N ALA A 264 6.09 -24.91 -2.91
CA ALA A 264 6.81 -26.05 -3.47
C ALA A 264 8.19 -26.26 -2.85
N HIS A 265 8.81 -25.20 -2.31
CA HIS A 265 10.12 -25.20 -1.65
C HIS A 265 10.02 -24.59 -0.25
N PRO A 266 9.38 -25.29 0.71
CA PRO A 266 9.13 -24.73 2.03
C PRO A 266 10.42 -24.29 2.72
N VAL A 267 10.38 -23.08 3.25
CA VAL A 267 11.45 -22.48 4.03
C VAL A 267 10.83 -21.82 5.26
N THR A 268 11.52 -21.89 6.40
CA THR A 268 11.14 -21.14 7.59
C THR A 268 11.82 -19.77 7.59
N VAL A 269 11.21 -18.78 8.26
CA VAL A 269 11.84 -17.47 8.46
C VAL A 269 13.23 -17.62 9.08
N ALA A 270 13.40 -18.54 10.03
CA ALA A 270 14.69 -18.79 10.68
C ALA A 270 15.81 -19.20 9.71
N GLU A 271 15.49 -19.98 8.67
CA GLU A 271 16.47 -20.43 7.67
C GLU A 271 16.98 -19.29 6.76
N LEU A 272 16.29 -18.15 6.74
CA LEU A 272 16.72 -16.99 5.94
C LEU A 272 17.88 -16.23 6.60
N PHE A 273 18.08 -16.36 7.92
CA PHE A 273 18.95 -15.48 8.69
C PHE A 273 20.14 -16.20 9.33
N THR A 274 21.31 -15.55 9.32
CA THR A 274 22.47 -15.92 10.14
C THR A 274 22.44 -15.22 11.50
N THR A 275 21.82 -14.03 11.58
CA THR A 275 21.78 -13.16 12.76
C THR A 275 20.40 -12.48 12.83
N PRO A 276 19.85 -12.20 14.03
CA PRO A 276 18.59 -11.46 14.16
C PRO A 276 18.66 -10.02 13.60
N LEU A 277 17.51 -9.50 13.17
CA LEU A 277 17.34 -8.10 12.73
C LEU A 277 17.07 -7.14 13.89
N ASP A 278 17.74 -7.34 15.03
CA ASP A 278 17.39 -6.70 16.29
C ASP A 278 18.41 -5.68 16.79
N SER A 279 19.39 -5.35 15.94
CA SER A 279 20.37 -4.31 16.24
C SER A 279 19.66 -2.96 16.46
N PRO A 280 20.17 -2.08 17.36
CA PRO A 280 19.54 -0.78 17.60
C PRO A 280 19.38 0.07 16.34
N ASP A 281 20.33 -0.05 15.41
CA ASP A 281 20.32 0.61 14.11
C ASP A 281 19.16 0.11 13.23
N LEU A 282 19.05 -1.21 13.00
CA LEU A 282 17.96 -1.78 12.22
C LEU A 282 16.58 -1.56 12.85
N ARG A 283 16.47 -1.63 14.18
CA ARG A 283 15.23 -1.30 14.88
C ARG A 283 14.78 0.13 14.59
N GLY A 284 15.72 1.09 14.58
CA GLY A 284 15.41 2.49 14.26
C GLY A 284 14.93 2.66 12.82
N VAL A 285 15.51 1.91 11.88
CA VAL A 285 15.10 1.94 10.46
C VAL A 285 13.72 1.33 10.27
N LEU A 286 13.48 0.15 10.85
CA LEU A 286 12.19 -0.54 10.78
C LEU A 286 11.09 0.30 11.44
N ASP A 287 11.37 0.94 12.57
CA ASP A 287 10.46 1.89 13.22
C ASP A 287 10.09 3.05 12.26
N GLN A 288 11.07 3.72 11.66
CA GLN A 288 10.83 4.81 10.71
C GLN A 288 10.01 4.38 9.48
N MET A 289 10.22 3.16 9.00
CA MET A 289 9.50 2.63 7.85
C MET A 289 8.08 2.18 8.20
N GLN A 290 7.91 1.49 9.32
CA GLN A 290 6.75 0.61 9.53
C GLN A 290 5.83 1.07 10.67
N HIS A 291 6.30 1.93 11.57
CA HIS A 291 5.51 2.42 12.69
C HIS A 291 4.32 3.23 12.20
N VAL A 292 3.13 2.67 12.34
CA VAL A 292 1.88 3.30 11.94
C VAL A 292 1.54 4.41 12.94
N PRO A 293 1.36 5.67 12.51
CA PRO A 293 1.03 6.76 13.41
C PRO A 293 -0.22 6.46 14.25
N THR A 294 -0.18 6.90 15.51
CA THR A 294 -1.29 6.72 16.48
C THR A 294 -1.93 8.05 16.88
N ASP A 295 -1.41 9.16 16.38
CA ASP A 295 -1.94 10.51 16.54
C ASP A 295 -1.68 11.32 15.26
N GLY A 296 -1.89 12.64 15.29
CA GLY A 296 -1.53 13.53 14.18
C GLY A 296 -2.48 13.55 12.98
N PHE A 297 -3.45 12.63 12.92
CA PHE A 297 -4.50 12.64 11.90
C PHE A 297 -5.47 13.81 12.08
N ASP A 298 -5.72 14.56 11.00
CA ASP A 298 -6.61 15.72 10.98
C ASP A 298 -7.96 15.45 10.29
N ARG A 299 -8.17 14.22 9.83
CA ARG A 299 -9.38 13.72 9.19
C ARG A 299 -9.77 12.34 9.74
N PRO A 300 -11.06 11.95 9.65
CA PRO A 300 -11.51 10.65 10.13
C PRO A 300 -10.89 9.47 9.38
N ILE A 301 -10.70 8.36 10.09
CA ILE A 301 -10.25 7.10 9.50
C ILE A 301 -11.25 6.01 9.79
N ARG A 302 -11.63 5.30 8.73
CA ARG A 302 -12.37 4.04 8.83
C ARG A 302 -11.40 2.87 8.74
N VAL A 303 -11.55 1.91 9.64
CA VAL A 303 -10.73 0.68 9.68
C VAL A 303 -11.65 -0.53 9.52
N VAL A 304 -11.30 -1.44 8.63
CA VAL A 304 -12.09 -2.64 8.35
C VAL A 304 -11.22 -3.88 8.49
N HIS A 305 -11.66 -4.87 9.27
CA HIS A 305 -10.92 -6.12 9.44
C HIS A 305 -11.86 -7.30 9.67
N SER A 306 -11.57 -8.45 9.07
CA SER A 306 -12.34 -9.68 9.27
C SER A 306 -11.75 -10.58 10.35
N LEU A 307 -12.60 -11.19 11.19
CA LEU A 307 -12.19 -12.26 12.11
C LEU A 307 -11.67 -13.52 11.41
N ALA A 308 -12.01 -13.71 10.13
CA ALA A 308 -11.54 -14.84 9.32
C ALA A 308 -10.30 -14.50 8.47
N ASP A 309 -9.69 -13.34 8.70
CA ASP A 309 -8.41 -12.99 8.10
C ASP A 309 -7.29 -13.89 8.65
N THR A 310 -6.62 -14.60 7.73
CA THR A 310 -5.52 -15.53 8.03
C THR A 310 -4.15 -14.98 7.65
N LYS A 311 -4.10 -13.77 7.09
CA LYS A 311 -2.89 -13.09 6.63
C LYS A 311 -2.45 -12.03 7.64
N VAL A 312 -3.39 -11.22 8.11
CA VAL A 312 -3.12 -10.18 9.11
C VAL A 312 -3.90 -10.49 10.40
N PRO A 313 -3.20 -10.76 11.53
CA PRO A 313 -3.86 -11.01 12.79
C PRO A 313 -4.64 -9.78 13.27
N ILE A 314 -5.96 -9.93 13.43
CA ILE A 314 -6.84 -8.85 13.93
C ILE A 314 -6.45 -8.28 15.31
N PRO A 315 -5.75 -8.98 16.24
CA PRO A 315 -5.28 -8.35 17.46
C PRO A 315 -4.36 -7.14 17.24
N LEU A 316 -3.59 -7.11 16.14
CA LEU A 316 -2.76 -5.95 15.78
C LEU A 316 -3.62 -4.73 15.43
N THR A 317 -4.74 -4.96 14.74
CA THR A 317 -5.74 -3.93 14.45
C THR A 317 -6.37 -3.41 15.75
N TRP A 318 -6.74 -4.28 16.69
CA TRP A 318 -7.28 -3.82 17.98
C TRP A 318 -6.27 -3.02 18.81
N ALA A 319 -4.99 -3.40 18.78
CA ALA A 319 -3.92 -2.63 19.39
C ALA A 319 -3.83 -1.22 18.78
N GLN A 320 -3.71 -1.14 17.45
CA GLN A 320 -3.68 0.14 16.73
C GLN A 320 -4.91 1.02 17.03
N LEU A 321 -6.11 0.45 17.00
CA LEU A 321 -7.35 1.17 17.30
C LEU A 321 -7.37 1.74 18.72
N THR A 322 -6.82 1.01 19.68
CA THR A 322 -6.74 1.44 21.07
C THR A 322 -5.80 2.63 21.20
N GLU A 323 -4.63 2.54 20.57
CA GLU A 323 -3.62 3.61 20.58
C GLU A 323 -4.13 4.85 19.85
N MET A 324 -4.70 4.70 18.65
CA MET A 324 -5.29 5.80 17.88
C MET A 324 -6.39 6.54 18.63
N ARG A 325 -7.30 5.81 19.30
CA ARG A 325 -8.33 6.42 20.14
C ARG A 325 -7.73 7.15 21.33
N SER A 326 -6.65 6.65 21.90
CA SER A 326 -5.93 7.34 22.98
C SER A 326 -5.19 8.59 22.51
N GLY A 327 -4.73 8.60 21.25
CA GLY A 327 -4.14 9.76 20.56
C GLY A 327 -5.17 10.78 20.07
N GLY A 328 -6.47 10.54 20.29
CA GLY A 328 -7.54 11.47 19.92
C GLY A 328 -7.99 11.39 18.46
N VAL A 329 -7.62 10.31 17.74
CA VAL A 329 -8.01 10.11 16.35
C VAL A 329 -9.48 9.71 16.25
N ASP A 330 -10.20 10.31 15.30
CA ASP A 330 -11.57 9.92 14.96
C ASP A 330 -11.57 8.64 14.12
N VAL A 331 -11.85 7.50 14.78
CA VAL A 331 -11.77 6.17 14.15
C VAL A 331 -13.10 5.43 14.17
N GLU A 332 -13.62 5.13 12.98
CA GLU A 332 -14.71 4.18 12.77
C GLU A 332 -14.14 2.78 12.54
N PHE A 333 -14.62 1.76 13.26
CA PHE A 333 -14.17 0.37 13.07
C PHE A 333 -15.33 -0.53 12.65
N GLN A 334 -15.13 -1.28 11.56
CA GLN A 334 -16.02 -2.34 11.11
C GLN A 334 -15.30 -3.69 11.23
N GLN A 335 -15.86 -4.56 12.07
CA GLN A 335 -15.42 -5.94 12.16
C GLN A 335 -16.32 -6.82 11.30
N LEU A 336 -15.73 -7.54 10.35
CA LEU A 336 -16.41 -8.54 9.55
C LEU A 336 -16.26 -9.94 10.17
N SER A 337 -17.18 -10.83 9.84
CA SER A 337 -17.15 -12.23 10.27
C SER A 337 -17.25 -13.17 9.06
N GLY A 338 -16.35 -14.13 8.94
CA GLY A 338 -16.41 -15.17 7.91
C GLY A 338 -15.92 -14.77 6.52
N THR A 339 -15.41 -13.55 6.35
CA THR A 339 -14.81 -13.07 5.10
C THR A 339 -13.30 -13.31 5.11
N ASP A 340 -12.71 -13.84 4.05
CA ASP A 340 -11.25 -13.97 3.98
C ASP A 340 -10.55 -12.61 3.82
N HIS A 341 -9.21 -12.63 3.84
CA HIS A 341 -8.37 -11.44 3.76
C HIS A 341 -8.66 -10.57 2.54
N ALA A 342 -8.73 -11.16 1.34
CA ALA A 342 -8.93 -10.40 0.10
C ALA A 342 -10.36 -9.86 0.00
N HIS A 343 -11.35 -10.71 0.24
CA HIS A 343 -12.76 -10.33 0.14
C HIS A 343 -13.22 -9.37 1.24
N THR A 344 -12.39 -9.12 2.28
CA THR A 344 -12.65 -8.05 3.26
C THR A 344 -12.78 -6.69 2.53
N LEU A 345 -12.05 -6.51 1.42
CA LEU A 345 -12.13 -5.33 0.58
C LEU A 345 -13.53 -5.10 -0.01
N THR A 346 -14.04 -6.04 -0.80
CA THR A 346 -15.37 -5.91 -1.43
C THR A 346 -16.50 -5.99 -0.41
N ALA A 347 -16.37 -6.80 0.64
CA ALA A 347 -17.35 -6.86 1.73
C ALA A 347 -17.47 -5.55 2.53
N SER A 348 -16.43 -4.69 2.52
CA SER A 348 -16.47 -3.37 3.14
C SER A 348 -17.29 -2.35 2.37
N MET A 349 -17.56 -2.58 1.07
CA MET A 349 -18.03 -1.54 0.15
C MET A 349 -19.27 -0.77 0.59
N PRO A 350 -20.35 -1.40 1.11
CA PRO A 350 -21.55 -0.65 1.50
C PRO A 350 -21.25 0.46 2.50
N GLU A 351 -20.55 0.12 3.59
CA GLU A 351 -20.23 1.10 4.64
C GLU A 351 -19.06 2.03 4.23
N SER A 352 -18.18 1.58 3.33
CA SER A 352 -17.14 2.43 2.73
C SER A 352 -17.73 3.54 1.85
N LEU A 353 -18.75 3.22 1.03
CA LEU A 353 -19.49 4.21 0.25
C LEU A 353 -20.27 5.17 1.15
N ASP A 354 -20.90 4.66 2.21
CA ASP A 354 -21.59 5.51 3.19
C ASP A 354 -20.62 6.47 3.89
N PHE A 355 -19.41 6.00 4.26
CA PHE A 355 -18.36 6.85 4.82
C PHE A 355 -17.92 7.93 3.84
N ALA A 356 -17.58 7.54 2.60
CA ALA A 356 -17.17 8.46 1.55
C ALA A 356 -18.23 9.54 1.30
N ALA A 357 -19.51 9.16 1.20
CA ALA A 357 -20.60 10.09 1.03
C ALA A 357 -20.72 11.09 2.20
N ARG A 358 -20.44 10.68 3.44
CA ARG A 358 -20.47 11.61 4.58
C ARG A 358 -19.33 12.62 4.57
N VAL A 359 -18.11 12.21 4.17
CA VAL A 359 -16.92 13.06 4.30
C VAL A 359 -16.64 13.90 3.06
N LEU A 360 -17.10 13.47 1.89
CA LEU A 360 -16.88 14.14 0.60
C LEU A 360 -18.00 15.11 0.18
N HIS A 361 -19.18 15.05 0.81
CA HIS A 361 -20.31 15.94 0.47
C HIS A 361 -20.35 17.24 1.30
#